data_AF-A0AAF0RSP7-F1
#
_entry.id   AF-A0AAF0RSP7-F1
#
_cell.length_a   1.000
_cell.length_b   1.000
_cell.length_c   1.000
_cell.angle_alpha   90.00
_cell.angle_beta   90.00
_cell.angle_gamma   90.00
#
_symmetry.space_group_name_H-M   'P 1'
#
loop_
_entity.id
_entity.type
_entity.pdbx_description
1 polymer ?
#
loop_
_entity_poly.entity_id
_entity_poly.type
_entity_poly.pdbx_seq_one_letter_code
_entity_poly.pdbx_strand_id
1 'polypeptide(L)'
;MTLHVWGSLPVWCILVVLVARLWLVRTQSASVTWLMVCCAFVAVGLTINQADILAFLAGVTHEPNVADLLGRCLMVCGLFALAQSVEAAARSANLLRPSRLIGCVAVLVALVVLFSFIDAPTPTSSFMAEYGDQLPTALYSAVEMTYIAVVIGRSAVAVVRGFRTSDALGRMYWLFVVGAAAMVLLAVIAIALDAVHVFGVTGAVGVLSAVYAPVFLTSMVLLALGAAGGVLPDAAREFRDWRRTRRRFRALEPELRRLETQSGNHGLYFTIVWQRRQWRTRLHRLSVEIEDRAREAGQDVPAAAAAITGRTRETT
;
A
#
# COMPACT_ATOMS: atom_id res chain seq x y z
N MET A 1 -18.03 -7.40 18.34
CA MET A 1 -16.92 -7.19 17.38
C MET A 1 -16.20 -5.91 17.73
N THR A 2 -14.88 -5.97 17.95
CA THR A 2 -14.08 -4.83 18.43
C THR A 2 -13.88 -3.76 17.34
N LEU A 3 -13.65 -2.51 17.74
CA LEU A 3 -13.37 -1.37 16.85
C LEU A 3 -12.28 -1.68 15.81
N HIS A 4 -11.29 -2.48 16.19
CA HIS A 4 -10.18 -2.89 15.34
C HIS A 4 -10.60 -3.80 14.18
N VAL A 5 -11.63 -4.64 14.35
CA VAL A 5 -12.18 -5.44 13.25
C VAL A 5 -12.75 -4.52 12.18
N TRP A 6 -13.60 -3.58 12.58
CA TRP A 6 -14.22 -2.62 11.66
C TRP A 6 -13.20 -1.70 10.99
N GLY A 7 -12.18 -1.26 11.72
CA GLY A 7 -11.06 -0.50 11.15
C GLY A 7 -10.20 -1.30 10.18
N SER A 8 -10.06 -2.61 10.36
CA SER A 8 -9.25 -3.45 9.46
C SER A 8 -9.94 -3.72 8.12
N LEU A 9 -11.28 -3.71 8.06
CA LEU A 9 -12.03 -4.08 6.85
C LEU A 9 -11.70 -3.22 5.61
N PRO A 10 -11.68 -1.87 5.68
CA PRO A 10 -11.28 -1.03 4.54
C PRO A 10 -9.86 -1.34 4.05
N VAL A 11 -8.94 -1.61 4.98
CA VAL A 11 -7.53 -1.90 4.68
C VAL A 11 -7.40 -3.26 4.00
N TRP A 12 -8.10 -4.28 4.51
CA TRP A 12 -8.19 -5.61 3.90
C TRP A 12 -8.77 -5.57 2.49
N CYS A 13 -9.86 -4.82 2.28
CA CYS A 13 -10.47 -4.64 0.96
C CYS A 13 -9.46 -4.10 -0.06
N ILE A 14 -8.67 -3.09 0.34
CA ILE A 14 -7.63 -2.53 -0.54
C ILE A 14 -6.51 -3.52 -0.77
N LEU A 15 -6.06 -4.22 0.27
CA LEU A 15 -5.02 -5.22 0.13
C LEU A 15 -5.45 -6.30 -0.89
N VAL A 16 -6.69 -6.79 -0.80
CA VAL A 16 -7.25 -7.75 -1.76
C VAL A 16 -7.24 -7.19 -3.18
N VAL A 17 -7.64 -5.93 -3.36
CA VAL A 17 -7.59 -5.25 -4.66
C VAL A 17 -6.16 -5.15 -5.20
N LEU A 18 -5.18 -4.78 -4.36
CA LEU A 18 -3.78 -4.65 -4.74
C LEU A 18 -3.16 -6.02 -5.09
N VAL A 19 -3.48 -7.06 -4.31
CA VAL A 19 -3.06 -8.44 -4.57
C VAL A 19 -3.70 -8.98 -5.84
N ALA A 20 -5.00 -8.76 -6.05
CA ALA A 20 -5.69 -9.14 -7.28
C ALA A 20 -5.07 -8.45 -8.50
N ARG A 21 -4.74 -7.16 -8.39
CA ARG A 21 -3.99 -6.43 -9.43
C ARG A 21 -2.63 -7.09 -9.70
N LEU A 22 -1.84 -7.36 -8.66
CA LEU A 22 -0.55 -8.03 -8.79
C LEU A 22 -0.71 -9.39 -9.47
N TRP A 23 -1.74 -10.15 -9.14
CA TRP A 23 -1.98 -11.45 -9.74
C TRP A 23 -2.36 -11.36 -11.23
N LEU A 24 -3.21 -10.39 -11.59
CA LEU A 24 -3.69 -10.18 -12.96
C LEU A 24 -2.63 -9.59 -13.89
N VAL A 25 -2.01 -8.48 -13.50
CA VAL A 25 -1.13 -7.69 -14.37
C VAL A 25 0.34 -8.10 -14.19
N ARG A 26 0.70 -8.64 -13.02
CA ARG A 26 2.06 -9.05 -12.60
C ARG A 26 3.14 -7.97 -12.67
N THR A 27 2.88 -6.77 -13.18
CA THR A 27 3.74 -5.59 -13.09
C THR A 27 3.26 -4.70 -11.94
N GLN A 28 4.20 -4.16 -11.16
CA GLN A 28 3.93 -3.23 -10.07
C GLN A 28 5.00 -2.14 -10.08
N SER A 29 4.59 -0.89 -9.87
CA SER A 29 5.52 0.18 -9.55
C SER A 29 5.96 0.03 -8.09
N ALA A 30 7.16 0.52 -7.76
CA ALA A 30 7.67 0.50 -6.39
C ALA A 30 6.67 1.11 -5.39
N SER A 31 5.97 2.17 -5.78
CA SER A 31 4.95 2.83 -4.97
C SER A 31 3.84 1.88 -4.54
N VAL A 32 3.32 1.08 -5.47
CA VAL A 32 2.21 0.17 -5.17
C VAL A 32 2.69 -1.05 -4.38
N THR A 33 3.92 -1.52 -4.61
CA THR A 33 4.53 -2.57 -3.77
C THR A 33 4.62 -2.12 -2.31
N TRP A 34 5.15 -0.92 -2.06
CA TRP A 34 5.24 -0.38 -0.70
C TRP A 34 3.87 -0.10 -0.08
N LEU A 35 2.88 0.33 -0.87
CA LEU A 35 1.50 0.48 -0.40
C LEU A 35 0.91 -0.86 0.03
N MET A 36 1.13 -1.91 -0.75
CA MET A 36 0.66 -3.27 -0.43
C MET A 36 1.29 -3.77 0.88
N VAL A 37 2.58 -3.51 1.08
CA VAL A 37 3.29 -3.81 2.33
C VAL A 37 2.68 -3.03 3.51
N CYS A 38 2.42 -1.73 3.33
CA CYS A 38 1.71 -0.92 4.32
C CYS A 38 0.35 -1.52 4.69
N CYS A 39 -0.49 -1.82 3.70
CA CYS A 39 -1.81 -2.39 3.93
C CYS A 39 -1.73 -3.75 4.65
N ALA A 40 -0.78 -4.61 4.29
CA ALA A 40 -0.59 -5.89 4.95
C ALA A 40 -0.21 -5.72 6.43
N PHE A 41 0.78 -4.89 6.73
CA PHE A 41 1.21 -4.63 8.10
C PHE A 41 0.11 -4.01 8.96
N VAL A 42 -0.59 -2.98 8.45
CA VAL A 42 -1.68 -2.32 9.19
C VAL A 42 -2.87 -3.28 9.39
N ALA A 43 -3.26 -4.03 8.36
CA ALA A 43 -4.39 -4.96 8.46
C ALA A 43 -4.11 -6.09 9.46
N VAL A 44 -2.91 -6.67 9.43
CA VAL A 44 -2.51 -7.71 10.39
C VAL A 44 -2.39 -7.12 11.79
N GLY A 45 -1.77 -5.94 11.94
CA GLY A 45 -1.62 -5.26 13.22
C GLY A 45 -2.94 -4.90 13.89
N LEU A 46 -3.97 -4.53 13.12
CA LEU A 46 -5.32 -4.33 13.66
C LEU A 46 -6.03 -5.65 13.98
N THR A 47 -5.74 -6.72 13.23
CA THR A 47 -6.41 -8.01 13.40
C THR A 47 -5.85 -8.78 14.60
N ILE A 48 -4.54 -8.69 14.87
CA ILE A 48 -3.89 -9.44 15.96
C ILE A 48 -4.43 -9.07 17.35
N ASN A 49 -4.98 -7.86 17.50
CA ASN A 49 -5.58 -7.37 18.74
C ASN A 49 -7.04 -7.83 18.96
N GLN A 50 -7.47 -8.90 18.28
CA GLN A 50 -8.73 -9.57 18.58
C GLN A 50 -8.59 -10.47 19.80
N ALA A 51 -9.63 -10.57 20.62
CA ALA A 51 -9.62 -11.33 21.87
C ALA A 51 -9.16 -12.79 21.69
N ASP A 52 -9.58 -13.46 20.60
CA ASP A 52 -9.21 -14.85 20.32
C ASP A 52 -7.71 -15.00 20.05
N ILE A 53 -7.13 -14.09 19.25
CA ILE A 53 -5.71 -14.12 18.89
C ILE A 53 -4.86 -13.68 20.09
N LEU A 54 -5.33 -12.71 20.85
CA LEU A 54 -4.67 -12.24 22.07
C LEU A 54 -4.59 -13.35 23.12
N ALA A 55 -5.68 -14.07 23.37
CA ALA A 55 -5.68 -15.22 24.28
C ALA A 55 -4.74 -16.35 23.79
N PHE A 56 -4.72 -16.61 22.47
CA PHE A 56 -3.82 -17.59 21.88
C PHE A 56 -2.34 -17.19 22.05
N LEU A 57 -1.97 -15.94 21.74
CA LEU A 57 -0.60 -15.44 21.89
C LEU A 57 -0.16 -15.41 23.35
N ALA A 58 -1.05 -14.98 24.26
CA ALA A 58 -0.79 -14.99 25.70
C ALA A 58 -0.47 -16.41 26.20
N GLY A 59 -1.23 -17.42 25.74
CA GLY A 59 -0.97 -18.81 26.10
C GLY A 59 0.34 -19.39 25.56
N VAL A 60 0.80 -18.93 24.38
CA VAL A 60 2.05 -19.42 23.76
C VAL A 60 3.27 -18.72 24.34
N THR A 61 3.21 -17.40 24.50
CA THR A 61 4.36 -16.57 24.87
C THR A 61 4.52 -16.40 26.38
N HIS A 62 3.53 -16.83 27.17
CA HIS A 62 3.43 -16.62 28.62
C HIS A 62 3.40 -15.14 29.04
N GLU A 63 3.26 -14.24 28.06
CA GLU A 63 3.21 -12.80 28.25
C GLU A 63 1.84 -12.28 27.78
N PRO A 64 0.99 -11.77 28.69
CA PRO A 64 -0.44 -11.59 28.47
C PRO A 64 -0.80 -10.60 27.35
N ASN A 65 0.05 -9.60 27.09
CA ASN A 65 -0.27 -8.49 26.19
C ASN A 65 0.71 -8.34 25.01
N VAL A 66 1.46 -9.40 24.65
CA VAL A 66 2.40 -9.37 23.50
C VAL A 66 1.70 -9.09 22.17
N ALA A 67 0.44 -9.48 22.03
CA ALA A 67 -0.35 -9.20 20.84
C ALA A 67 -0.51 -7.68 20.59
N ASP A 68 -0.68 -6.87 21.65
CA ASP A 68 -0.75 -5.40 21.53
C ASP A 68 0.58 -4.82 21.05
N LEU A 69 1.70 -5.23 21.66
CA LEU A 69 3.04 -4.81 21.27
C LEU A 69 3.35 -5.16 19.80
N LEU A 70 3.05 -6.38 19.39
CA LEU A 70 3.23 -6.81 18.00
C LEU A 70 2.33 -6.00 17.07
N GLY A 71 1.06 -5.79 17.42
CA GLY A 71 0.11 -5.00 16.64
C GLY A 71 0.63 -3.59 16.36
N ARG A 72 1.10 -2.90 17.40
CA ARG A 72 1.64 -1.54 17.32
C ARG A 72 2.97 -1.48 16.55
N CYS A 73 3.86 -2.45 16.76
CA CYS A 73 5.08 -2.58 15.94
C CYS A 73 4.76 -2.77 14.45
N LEU A 74 3.76 -3.59 14.12
CA LEU A 74 3.30 -3.77 12.74
C LEU A 74 2.71 -2.47 12.19
N MET A 75 1.94 -1.70 12.96
CA MET A 75 1.42 -0.40 12.53
C MET A 75 2.54 0.60 12.21
N VAL A 76 3.58 0.69 13.05
CA VAL A 76 4.77 1.53 12.82
C VAL A 76 5.50 1.13 11.53
N CYS A 77 5.72 -0.18 11.33
CA CYS A 77 6.31 -0.72 10.10
C CYS A 77 5.45 -0.44 8.86
N GLY A 78 4.12 -0.56 9.00
CA GLY A 78 3.17 -0.27 7.93
C GLY A 78 3.24 1.19 7.50
N LEU A 79 3.29 2.13 8.44
CA LEU A 79 3.43 3.55 8.13
C LEU A 79 4.79 3.92 7.57
N PHE A 80 5.86 3.25 7.99
CA PHE A 80 7.14 3.39 7.30
C PHE A 80 7.00 3.02 5.82
N ALA A 81 6.35 1.89 5.51
CA ALA A 81 6.08 1.48 4.13
C ALA A 81 5.16 2.47 3.38
N LEU A 82 4.20 3.10 4.06
CA LEU A 82 3.38 4.17 3.48
C LEU A 82 4.25 5.35 3.03
N ALA A 83 5.18 5.79 3.87
CA ALA A 83 6.10 6.87 3.51
C ALA A 83 6.92 6.54 2.26
N GLN A 84 7.37 5.29 2.13
CA GLN A 84 8.09 4.82 0.93
C GLN A 84 7.19 4.75 -0.30
N SER A 85 5.93 4.36 -0.13
CA SER A 85 4.96 4.36 -1.22
C SER A 85 4.77 5.75 -1.83
N VAL A 86 4.63 6.77 -0.98
CA VAL A 86 4.41 8.16 -1.40
C VAL A 86 5.65 8.73 -2.09
N GLU A 87 6.84 8.43 -1.60
CA GLU A 87 8.07 8.88 -2.26
C GLU A 87 8.32 8.20 -3.60
N ALA A 88 8.08 6.88 -3.69
CA ALA A 88 8.14 6.18 -4.95
C ALA A 88 7.14 6.77 -5.96
N ALA A 89 5.96 7.23 -5.50
CA ALA A 89 5.00 7.92 -6.35
C ALA A 89 5.50 9.29 -6.81
N ALA A 90 6.16 10.04 -5.92
CA ALA A 90 6.75 11.34 -6.22
C ALA A 90 8.03 11.27 -7.10
N ARG A 91 8.49 10.07 -7.47
CA ARG A 91 9.76 9.82 -8.21
C ARG A 91 10.99 10.48 -7.57
N SER A 92 10.92 10.83 -6.28
CA SER A 92 12.07 11.29 -5.53
C SER A 92 12.89 10.06 -5.13
N ALA A 93 14.02 9.84 -5.79
CA ALA A 93 14.77 8.58 -5.80
C ALA A 93 15.42 8.14 -4.45
N ASN A 94 14.99 8.67 -3.29
CA ASN A 94 15.59 8.37 -1.99
C ASN A 94 14.66 7.53 -1.10
N LEU A 95 14.27 6.36 -1.61
CA LEU A 95 13.38 5.37 -0.97
C LEU A 95 13.93 4.77 0.34
N LEU A 96 15.18 5.06 0.73
CA LEU A 96 15.78 4.58 1.97
C LEU A 96 16.66 5.68 2.57
N ARG A 97 16.08 6.85 2.86
CA ARG A 97 16.83 7.84 3.64
C ARG A 97 17.15 7.24 5.02
N PRO A 98 18.44 7.13 5.40
CA PRO A 98 18.85 6.50 6.64
C PRO A 98 18.17 7.14 7.85
N SER A 99 17.91 8.45 7.82
CA SER A 99 17.19 9.16 8.88
C SER A 99 15.79 8.62 9.18
N ARG A 100 15.03 8.16 8.17
CA ARG A 100 13.70 7.58 8.37
C ARG A 100 13.76 6.17 8.91
N LEU A 101 14.73 5.38 8.46
CA LEU A 101 14.97 4.05 9.00
C LEU A 101 15.37 4.14 10.48
N ILE A 102 16.30 5.04 10.81
CA ILE A 102 16.71 5.33 12.19
C ILE A 102 15.50 5.76 13.02
N GLY A 103 14.65 6.66 12.50
CA GLY A 103 13.43 7.08 13.20
C GLY A 103 12.46 5.92 13.45
N CYS A 104 12.21 5.07 12.46
CA CYS A 104 11.37 3.88 12.61
C CYS A 104 11.93 2.92 13.67
N VAL A 105 13.23 2.59 13.59
CA VAL A 105 13.90 1.70 14.55
C VAL A 105 13.87 2.31 15.96
N ALA A 106 14.13 3.60 16.10
CA ALA A 106 14.06 4.29 17.39
C ALA A 106 12.66 4.20 18.02
N VAL A 107 11.60 4.38 17.22
CA VAL A 107 10.22 4.22 17.69
C VAL A 107 9.94 2.77 18.10
N LEU A 108 10.35 1.78 17.31
CA LEU A 108 10.17 0.36 17.65
C LEU A 108 10.88 0.01 18.97
N VAL A 109 12.12 0.47 19.15
CA VAL A 109 12.88 0.27 20.39
C VAL A 109 12.18 0.96 21.56
N ALA A 110 11.72 2.21 21.38
CA ALA A 110 10.99 2.94 22.41
C ALA A 110 9.71 2.21 22.83
N LEU A 111 8.95 1.64 21.89
CA LEU A 111 7.76 0.85 22.20
C LEU A 111 8.09 -0.38 23.03
N VAL A 112 9.12 -1.15 22.65
CA VAL A 112 9.53 -2.35 23.40
C VAL A 112 10.01 -1.99 24.81
N VAL A 113 10.83 -0.94 24.92
CA VAL A 113 11.35 -0.47 26.22
C VAL A 113 10.21 0.00 27.12
N LEU A 114 9.32 0.86 26.61
CA LEU A 114 8.18 1.36 27.40
C LEU A 114 7.24 0.23 27.82
N PHE A 115 6.97 -0.72 26.91
CA PHE A 115 6.15 -1.88 27.21
C PHE A 115 6.72 -2.73 28.35
N SER A 116 8.04 -2.88 28.44
CA SER A 116 8.68 -3.64 29.54
C SER A 116 8.53 -3.00 30.93
N PHE A 117 8.11 -1.73 30.99
CA PHE A 117 7.84 -1.02 32.24
C PHE A 117 6.35 -0.98 32.60
N ILE A 118 5.45 -1.51 31.75
CA ILE A 118 4.02 -1.54 32.02
C ILE A 118 3.69 -2.76 32.88
N ASP A 119 2.99 -2.54 34.00
CA ASP A 119 2.48 -3.63 34.82
C ASP A 119 1.08 -4.05 34.30
N ALA A 120 1.04 -5.08 33.46
CA ALA A 120 -0.18 -5.56 32.81
C ALA A 120 -0.37 -7.08 32.99
N PRO A 121 -0.79 -7.53 34.19
CA PRO A 121 -0.82 -8.95 34.57
C PRO A 121 -1.92 -9.76 33.88
N THR A 122 -3.00 -9.11 33.41
CA THR A 122 -4.12 -9.79 32.75
C THR A 122 -4.15 -9.46 31.25
N PRO A 123 -4.43 -10.46 30.39
CA PRO A 123 -4.59 -10.24 28.95
C PRO A 123 -5.89 -9.48 28.68
N THR A 124 -5.82 -8.39 27.91
CA THR A 124 -6.98 -7.56 27.61
C THR A 124 -7.02 -7.06 26.16
N SER A 125 -8.23 -7.02 25.59
CA SER A 125 -8.46 -6.43 24.25
C SER A 125 -8.62 -4.90 24.29
N SER A 126 -8.65 -4.31 25.48
CA SER A 126 -8.82 -2.87 25.72
C SER A 126 -7.64 -2.32 26.53
N PHE A 127 -6.43 -2.65 26.09
CA PHE A 127 -5.17 -2.38 26.81
C PHE A 127 -5.03 -0.92 27.30
N MET A 128 -5.31 0.06 26.44
CA MET A 128 -5.26 1.48 26.81
C MET A 128 -6.37 1.91 27.79
N ALA A 129 -7.51 1.23 27.80
CA ALA A 129 -8.60 1.57 28.72
C ALA A 129 -8.37 0.99 30.12
N GLU A 130 -7.67 -0.14 30.21
CA GLU A 130 -7.45 -0.87 31.46
C GLU A 130 -6.12 -0.50 32.13
N TYR A 131 -5.08 -0.20 31.35
CA TYR A 131 -3.74 0.11 31.86
C TYR A 131 -3.26 1.53 31.53
N GLY A 132 -4.13 2.37 30.96
CA GLY A 132 -3.80 3.72 30.49
C GLY A 132 -3.55 4.75 31.59
N ASP A 133 -3.83 4.41 32.85
CA ASP A 133 -3.54 5.23 34.03
C ASP A 133 -2.05 5.23 34.40
N GLN A 134 -1.29 4.25 33.91
CA GLN A 134 0.15 4.17 34.13
C GLN A 134 0.92 5.09 33.17
N LEU A 135 1.90 5.83 33.69
CA LEU A 135 2.75 6.71 32.90
C LEU A 135 3.49 5.99 31.75
N PRO A 136 4.08 4.79 31.94
CA PRO A 136 4.69 4.03 30.84
C PRO A 136 3.69 3.72 29.71
N THR A 137 2.44 3.41 30.04
CA THR A 137 1.37 3.14 29.07
C THR A 137 1.00 4.38 28.26
N ALA A 138 0.87 5.53 28.93
CA ALA A 138 0.59 6.81 28.27
C ALA A 138 1.73 7.22 27.33
N LEU A 139 2.99 7.09 27.77
CA LEU A 139 4.16 7.37 26.92
C LEU A 139 4.25 6.41 25.74
N TYR A 140 3.93 5.12 25.96
CA TYR A 140 3.92 4.09 24.93
C TYR A 140 2.94 4.44 23.79
N SER A 141 1.71 4.83 24.15
CA SER A 141 0.71 5.30 23.18
C SER A 141 1.10 6.63 22.53
N ALA A 142 1.61 7.59 23.31
CA ALA A 142 2.00 8.90 22.78
C ALA A 142 3.13 8.81 21.75
N VAL A 143 4.12 7.94 21.97
CA VAL A 143 5.22 7.69 21.02
C VAL A 143 4.67 7.15 19.70
N GLU A 144 3.80 6.15 19.75
CA GLU A 144 3.16 5.61 18.55
C GLU A 144 2.34 6.68 17.84
N MET A 145 1.37 7.30 18.52
CA MET A 145 0.46 8.28 17.94
C MET A 145 1.20 9.48 17.33
N THR A 146 2.28 9.93 17.95
CA THR A 146 3.16 10.96 17.41
C THR A 146 3.82 10.52 16.11
N TYR A 147 4.37 9.30 16.07
CA TYR A 147 4.94 8.75 14.85
C TYR A 147 3.90 8.64 13.73
N ILE A 148 2.70 8.14 14.06
CA ILE A 148 1.58 8.06 13.12
C ILE A 148 1.27 9.44 12.54
N ALA A 149 1.07 10.45 13.40
CA ALA A 149 0.72 11.81 12.99
C ALA A 149 1.80 12.44 12.09
N VAL A 150 3.07 12.28 12.45
CA VAL A 150 4.19 12.82 11.67
C VAL A 150 4.28 12.16 10.30
N VAL A 151 4.23 10.83 10.22
CA VAL A 151 4.37 10.10 8.96
C VAL A 151 3.19 10.35 8.03
N ILE A 152 1.97 10.27 8.54
CA ILE A 152 0.74 10.53 7.78
C ILE A 152 0.68 12.00 7.34
N GLY A 153 0.97 12.94 8.24
CA GLY A 153 0.98 14.37 7.92
C GLY A 153 1.97 14.72 6.82
N ARG A 154 3.20 14.19 6.90
CA ARG A 154 4.21 14.37 5.83
C ARG A 154 3.78 13.75 4.52
N SER A 155 3.16 12.57 4.57
CA SER A 155 2.62 11.88 3.39
C SER A 155 1.53 12.71 2.72
N ALA A 156 0.61 13.29 3.49
CA ALA A 156 -0.42 14.18 2.97
C ALA A 156 0.16 15.44 2.33
N VAL A 157 1.16 16.08 2.96
CA VAL A 157 1.86 17.24 2.38
C VAL A 157 2.53 16.87 1.05
N ALA A 158 3.18 15.71 0.97
CA ALA A 158 3.79 15.23 -0.28
C ALA A 158 2.75 14.98 -1.37
N VAL A 159 1.60 14.39 -1.04
CA VAL A 159 0.47 14.20 -1.95
C VAL A 159 -0.06 15.56 -2.44
N VAL A 160 -0.31 16.52 -1.55
CA VAL A 160 -0.78 17.86 -1.93
C VAL A 160 0.22 18.57 -2.85
N ARG A 161 1.53 18.43 -2.61
CA ARG A 161 2.56 19.05 -3.45
C ARG A 161 2.72 18.36 -4.81
N GLY A 162 2.70 17.03 -4.83
CA GLY A 162 2.95 16.23 -6.04
C GLY A 162 1.79 16.19 -7.02
N PHE A 163 0.54 16.31 -6.54
CA PHE A 163 -0.65 16.12 -7.38
C PHE A 163 -1.39 17.41 -7.76
N ARG A 164 -0.87 18.58 -7.35
CA ARG A 164 -1.38 19.90 -7.81
C ARG A 164 -1.21 20.15 -9.31
N THR A 165 -0.51 19.27 -10.02
CA THR A 165 -0.15 19.38 -11.44
C THR A 165 -0.91 18.41 -12.36
N SER A 166 -1.94 17.69 -11.90
CA SER A 166 -2.72 16.75 -12.74
C SER A 166 -4.22 16.80 -12.49
N ASP A 167 -4.97 17.37 -13.44
CA ASP A 167 -6.37 17.81 -13.28
C ASP A 167 -7.46 16.72 -13.17
N ALA A 168 -7.18 15.44 -13.49
CA ALA A 168 -8.24 14.42 -13.54
C ALA A 168 -8.36 13.53 -12.28
N LEU A 169 -7.33 13.44 -11.44
CA LEU A 169 -7.27 12.53 -10.28
C LEU A 169 -7.38 13.24 -8.92
N GLY A 170 -7.51 14.57 -8.91
CA GLY A 170 -7.44 15.40 -7.70
C GLY A 170 -8.44 15.06 -6.60
N ARG A 171 -9.66 14.62 -6.95
CA ARG A 171 -10.73 14.36 -5.96
C ARG A 171 -10.43 13.18 -5.02
N MET A 172 -9.79 12.12 -5.50
CA MET A 172 -9.49 10.97 -4.63
C MET A 172 -8.27 11.23 -3.75
N TYR A 173 -7.28 11.99 -4.23
CA TYR A 173 -6.17 12.45 -3.39
C TYR A 173 -6.65 13.36 -2.25
N TRP A 174 -7.72 14.15 -2.46
CA TRP A 174 -8.35 14.90 -1.38
C TRP A 174 -8.92 14.01 -0.28
N LEU A 175 -9.50 12.84 -0.60
CA LEU A 175 -9.94 11.88 0.42
C LEU A 175 -8.78 11.40 1.27
N PHE A 176 -7.61 11.14 0.67
CA PHE A 176 -6.40 10.78 1.41
C PHE A 176 -5.97 11.92 2.35
N VAL A 177 -5.98 13.17 1.88
CA VAL A 177 -5.59 14.35 2.69
C VAL A 177 -6.55 14.58 3.85
N VAL A 178 -7.87 14.47 3.62
CA VAL A 178 -8.87 14.61 4.68
C VAL A 178 -8.77 13.45 5.68
N GLY A 179 -8.59 12.22 5.21
CA GLY A 179 -8.35 11.06 6.06
C GLY A 179 -7.08 11.20 6.90
N ALA A 180 -6.01 11.73 6.31
CA ALA A 180 -4.76 12.02 6.99
C ALA A 180 -4.93 13.10 8.07
N ALA A 181 -5.66 14.18 7.77
CA ALA A 181 -5.97 15.21 8.76
C ALA A 181 -6.80 14.65 9.92
N ALA A 182 -7.79 13.80 9.63
CA ALA A 182 -8.58 13.11 10.64
C ALA A 182 -7.73 12.15 11.50
N MET A 183 -6.77 11.42 10.91
CA MET A 183 -5.82 10.60 11.67
C MET A 183 -4.89 11.43 12.56
N VAL A 184 -4.41 12.58 12.08
CA VAL A 184 -3.58 13.49 12.89
C VAL A 184 -4.40 14.04 14.06
N LEU A 185 -5.65 14.43 13.82
CA LEU A 185 -6.58 14.83 14.88
C LEU A 185 -6.80 13.69 15.88
N LEU A 186 -6.99 12.46 15.40
CA LEU A 186 -7.14 11.29 16.25
C LEU A 186 -5.92 11.05 17.14
N ALA A 187 -4.70 11.22 16.60
CA ALA A 187 -3.48 11.10 17.38
C ALA A 187 -3.40 12.16 18.50
N VAL A 188 -3.81 13.41 18.23
CA VAL A 188 -3.90 14.47 19.25
C VAL A 188 -4.93 14.11 20.32
N ILE A 189 -6.10 13.61 19.90
CA ILE A 189 -7.16 13.12 20.81
C ILE A 189 -6.65 11.98 21.69
N ALA A 190 -5.91 11.02 21.12
CA ALA A 190 -5.34 9.88 21.85
C ALA A 190 -4.33 10.34 22.91
N ILE A 191 -3.37 11.20 22.52
CA ILE A 191 -2.38 11.74 23.46
C ILE A 191 -3.06 12.53 24.59
N ALA A 192 -4.13 13.28 24.26
CA ALA A 192 -4.90 13.99 25.27
C ALA A 192 -5.67 13.05 26.20
N LEU A 193 -6.25 11.95 25.68
CA LEU A 193 -6.85 10.88 26.50
C LEU A 193 -5.83 10.28 27.45
N ASP A 194 -4.64 9.94 26.94
CA ASP A 194 -3.56 9.34 27.73
C ASP A 194 -3.13 10.26 28.87
N ALA A 195 -2.97 11.56 28.61
CA ALA A 195 -2.69 12.54 29.64
C ALA A 195 -3.81 12.63 30.69
N VAL A 196 -5.07 12.65 30.24
CA VAL A 196 -6.23 12.71 31.13
C VAL A 196 -6.33 11.47 32.02
N HIS A 197 -6.04 10.28 31.50
CA HIS A 197 -6.01 9.03 32.29
C HIS A 197 -4.94 9.09 33.37
N VAL A 198 -3.72 9.54 33.03
CA VAL A 198 -2.62 9.70 34.01
C VAL A 198 -2.93 10.73 35.08
N PHE A 199 -3.61 11.84 34.73
CA PHE A 199 -3.99 12.89 35.68
C PHE A 199 -5.31 12.65 36.41
N GLY A 200 -6.04 11.56 36.10
CA GLY A 200 -7.30 11.20 36.78
C GLY A 200 -8.48 12.13 36.52
N VAL A 201 -8.48 12.91 35.43
CA VAL A 201 -9.52 13.93 35.15
C VAL A 201 -10.69 13.34 34.34
N THR A 202 -11.59 12.61 35.02
CA THR A 202 -12.62 11.76 34.39
C THR A 202 -13.65 12.48 33.51
N GLY A 203 -13.88 13.78 33.71
CA GLY A 203 -14.91 14.55 32.98
C GLY A 203 -14.68 14.66 31.46
N ALA A 204 -13.42 14.62 31.01
CA ALA A 204 -13.08 14.73 29.59
C ALA A 204 -13.08 13.37 28.86
N VAL A 205 -12.95 12.25 29.59
CA VAL A 205 -12.80 10.90 29.03
C VAL A 205 -14.03 10.48 28.22
N GLY A 206 -15.24 10.79 28.73
CA GLY A 206 -16.49 10.38 28.09
C GLY A 206 -16.70 11.01 26.71
N VAL A 207 -16.47 12.32 26.58
CA VAL A 207 -16.61 13.05 25.30
C VAL A 207 -15.53 12.61 24.32
N LEU A 208 -14.29 12.51 24.80
CA LEU A 208 -13.13 12.25 23.96
C LEU A 208 -13.14 10.80 23.44
N SER A 209 -13.61 9.84 24.25
CA SER A 209 -13.85 8.44 23.85
C SER A 209 -14.99 8.30 22.85
N ALA A 210 -16.08 9.08 23.01
CA ALA A 210 -17.22 9.04 22.08
C ALA A 210 -16.85 9.52 20.67
N VAL A 211 -15.94 10.49 20.57
CA VAL A 211 -15.45 11.03 19.29
C VAL A 211 -14.38 10.12 18.66
N TYR A 212 -13.58 9.44 19.48
CA TYR A 212 -12.45 8.62 19.02
C TYR A 212 -12.87 7.56 17.99
N ALA A 213 -13.86 6.73 18.32
CA ALA A 213 -14.26 5.61 17.47
C ALA A 213 -14.77 6.04 16.07
N PRO A 214 -15.71 7.01 15.95
CA PRO A 214 -16.13 7.54 14.66
C PRO A 214 -15.00 8.16 13.84
N VAL A 215 -14.11 8.93 14.47
CA VAL A 215 -12.99 9.59 13.79
C VAL A 215 -11.98 8.54 13.30
N PHE A 216 -11.68 7.52 14.10
CA PHE A 216 -10.82 6.40 13.69
C PHE A 216 -11.41 5.66 12.48
N LEU A 217 -12.69 5.29 12.52
CA LEU A 217 -13.31 4.57 11.41
C LEU A 217 -13.34 5.42 10.13
N THR A 218 -13.74 6.69 10.26
CA THR A 218 -13.85 7.62 9.13
C THR A 218 -12.48 7.88 8.50
N SER A 219 -11.46 8.13 9.33
CA SER A 219 -10.10 8.38 8.85
C SER A 219 -9.52 7.16 8.12
N MET A 220 -9.75 5.95 8.63
CA MET A 220 -9.33 4.72 7.98
C MET A 220 -10.01 4.51 6.62
N VAL A 221 -11.33 4.72 6.54
CA VAL A 221 -12.08 4.64 5.28
C VAL A 221 -11.60 5.67 4.26
N LEU A 222 -11.38 6.92 4.70
CA LEU A 222 -10.91 7.99 3.83
C LEU A 222 -9.50 7.77 3.32
N LEU A 223 -8.57 7.33 4.19
CA LEU A 223 -7.22 6.97 3.81
C LEU A 223 -7.21 5.79 2.83
N ALA A 224 -8.03 4.78 3.11
CA ALA A 224 -8.24 3.65 2.25
C ALA A 224 -8.71 4.12 0.85
N LEU A 225 -9.86 4.79 0.76
CA LEU A 225 -10.42 5.25 -0.51
C LEU A 225 -9.45 6.18 -1.28
N GLY A 226 -8.74 7.06 -0.56
CA GLY A 226 -7.78 7.96 -1.16
C GLY A 226 -6.56 7.25 -1.74
N ALA A 227 -6.00 6.29 -1.00
CA ALA A 227 -4.90 5.45 -1.49
C ALA A 227 -5.33 4.58 -2.68
N ALA A 228 -6.53 3.99 -2.62
CA ALA A 228 -7.10 3.22 -3.71
C ALA A 228 -7.33 4.06 -4.97
N GLY A 229 -7.72 5.33 -4.81
CA GLY A 229 -7.98 6.23 -5.91
C GLY A 229 -6.77 6.61 -6.75
N GLY A 230 -5.57 6.59 -6.17
CA GLY A 230 -4.33 6.75 -6.93
C GLY A 230 -3.99 5.51 -7.78
N VAL A 231 -4.35 4.31 -7.31
CA VAL A 231 -3.86 3.05 -7.88
C VAL A 231 -4.88 2.36 -8.81
N LEU A 232 -6.16 2.45 -8.50
CA LEU A 232 -7.24 1.76 -9.23
C LEU A 232 -7.35 2.21 -10.71
N PRO A 233 -7.32 3.51 -11.05
CA PRO A 233 -7.42 3.94 -12.43
C PRO A 233 -6.22 3.49 -13.27
N ASP A 234 -5.02 3.52 -12.71
CA ASP A 234 -3.79 3.05 -13.34
C ASP A 234 -3.84 1.54 -13.58
N ALA A 235 -4.28 0.78 -12.57
CA ALA A 235 -4.50 -0.65 -12.67
C ALA A 235 -5.51 -1.00 -13.77
N ALA A 236 -6.63 -0.28 -13.85
CA ALA A 236 -7.66 -0.51 -14.84
C ALA A 236 -7.19 -0.16 -16.26
N ARG A 237 -6.39 0.91 -16.43
CA ARG A 237 -5.75 1.25 -17.71
C ARG A 237 -4.78 0.15 -18.14
N GLU A 238 -3.85 -0.23 -17.26
CA GLU A 238 -2.83 -1.23 -17.56
C GLU A 238 -3.43 -2.61 -17.86
N PHE A 239 -4.48 -3.01 -17.13
CA PHE A 239 -5.19 -4.26 -17.41
C PHE A 239 -5.90 -4.21 -18.78
N ARG A 240 -6.56 -3.10 -19.12
CA ARG A 240 -7.17 -2.95 -20.45
C ARG A 240 -6.12 -3.06 -21.56
N ASP A 241 -4.95 -2.46 -21.37
CA ASP A 241 -3.84 -2.51 -22.32
C ASP A 241 -3.26 -3.92 -22.45
N TRP A 242 -3.07 -4.63 -21.34
CA TRP A 242 -2.66 -6.04 -21.36
C TRP A 242 -3.69 -6.92 -22.08
N ARG A 243 -4.99 -6.74 -21.82
CA ARG A 243 -6.06 -7.53 -22.45
C ARG A 243 -6.12 -7.29 -23.96
N ARG A 244 -5.95 -6.03 -24.39
CA ARG A 244 -5.82 -5.66 -25.80
C ARG A 244 -4.58 -6.29 -26.43
N THR A 245 -3.45 -6.21 -25.76
CA THR A 245 -2.17 -6.80 -26.21
C THR A 245 -2.25 -8.32 -26.34
N ARG A 246 -2.90 -9.00 -25.40
CA ARG A 246 -3.12 -10.45 -25.47
C ARG A 246 -3.96 -10.87 -26.67
N ARG A 247 -4.95 -10.05 -27.06
CA ARG A 247 -5.71 -10.28 -28.30
C ARG A 247 -4.83 -10.08 -29.54
N ARG A 248 -3.97 -9.06 -29.53
CA ARG A 248 -3.01 -8.82 -30.61
C ARG A 248 -2.00 -9.96 -30.76
N PHE A 249 -1.46 -10.49 -29.66
CA PHE A 249 -0.60 -11.68 -29.70
C PHE A 249 -1.28 -12.85 -30.40
N ARG A 250 -2.54 -13.15 -30.06
CA ARG A 250 -3.29 -14.23 -30.70
C ARG A 250 -3.52 -14.03 -32.20
N ALA A 251 -3.53 -12.78 -32.68
CA ALA A 251 -3.70 -12.47 -34.09
C ALA A 251 -2.37 -12.49 -34.86
N LEU A 252 -1.31 -11.92 -34.29
CA LEU A 252 -0.01 -11.71 -34.93
C LEU A 252 0.92 -12.93 -34.84
N GLU A 253 0.83 -13.73 -33.79
CA GLU A 253 1.71 -14.88 -33.58
C GLU A 253 1.53 -15.99 -34.65
N PRO A 254 0.30 -16.32 -35.08
CA PRO A 254 0.09 -17.21 -36.23
C PRO A 254 0.63 -16.64 -37.55
N GLU A 255 0.56 -15.33 -37.73
CA GLU A 255 1.02 -14.64 -38.94
C GLU A 255 2.55 -14.71 -39.07
N LEU A 256 3.28 -14.45 -37.98
CA LEU A 256 4.73 -14.64 -37.97
C LEU A 256 5.10 -16.10 -38.27
N ARG A 257 4.41 -17.08 -37.68
CA ARG A 257 4.65 -18.50 -38.00
C ARG A 257 4.43 -18.81 -39.47
N ARG A 258 3.37 -18.26 -40.07
CA ARG A 258 3.10 -18.43 -41.49
C ARG A 258 4.24 -17.86 -42.34
N LEU A 259 4.70 -16.65 -42.03
CA LEU A 259 5.80 -15.99 -42.74
C LEU A 259 7.11 -16.78 -42.63
N GLU A 260 7.50 -17.22 -41.42
CA GLU A 260 8.71 -18.02 -41.21
C GLU A 260 8.63 -19.38 -41.93
N THR A 261 7.45 -20.00 -41.99
CA THR A 261 7.26 -21.27 -42.71
C THR A 261 7.35 -21.06 -44.23
N GLN A 262 6.88 -19.93 -44.75
CA GLN A 262 6.94 -19.61 -46.18
C GLN A 262 8.35 -19.21 -46.63
N SER A 263 9.09 -18.47 -45.81
CA SER A 263 10.45 -18.05 -46.12
C SER A 263 11.51 -19.13 -45.83
N GLY A 264 11.18 -20.12 -44.99
CA GLY A 264 12.15 -21.09 -44.48
C GLY A 264 13.18 -20.49 -43.52
N ASN A 265 13.00 -19.22 -43.13
CA ASN A 265 13.91 -18.48 -42.27
C ASN A 265 13.29 -18.27 -40.88
N HIS A 266 13.83 -18.96 -39.88
CA HIS A 266 13.32 -18.93 -38.51
C HIS A 266 13.97 -17.80 -37.70
N GLY A 267 13.13 -16.93 -37.13
CA GLY A 267 13.58 -15.85 -36.25
C GLY A 267 13.91 -16.30 -34.84
N LEU A 268 14.41 -15.34 -34.05
CA LEU A 268 14.69 -15.56 -32.63
C LEU A 268 13.44 -15.43 -31.77
N TYR A 269 12.35 -14.82 -32.27
CA TYR A 269 11.15 -14.54 -31.49
C TYR A 269 10.62 -15.74 -30.68
N PHE A 270 10.51 -16.91 -31.33
CA PHE A 270 9.99 -18.13 -30.72
C PHE A 270 11.00 -18.90 -29.86
N THR A 271 12.29 -18.58 -29.98
CA THR A 271 13.35 -19.18 -29.16
C THR A 271 13.49 -18.50 -27.80
N ILE A 272 13.03 -17.25 -27.69
CA ILE A 272 13.16 -16.46 -26.46
C ILE A 272 12.04 -16.84 -25.49
N VAL A 273 12.43 -17.24 -24.28
CA VAL A 273 11.48 -17.46 -23.18
C VAL A 273 11.06 -16.10 -22.61
N TRP A 274 9.93 -15.60 -23.10
CA TRP A 274 9.38 -14.32 -22.66
C TRP A 274 8.74 -14.41 -21.28
N GLN A 275 9.21 -13.59 -20.34
CA GLN A 275 8.52 -13.43 -19.07
C GLN A 275 7.20 -12.66 -19.27
N ARG A 276 6.13 -13.04 -18.55
CA ARG A 276 4.82 -12.35 -18.63
C ARG A 276 4.90 -10.83 -18.42
N ARG A 277 5.86 -10.35 -17.61
CA ARG A 277 6.09 -8.92 -17.33
C ARG A 277 6.61 -8.15 -18.55
N GLN A 278 7.29 -8.83 -19.47
CA GLN A 278 7.90 -8.23 -20.67
C GLN A 278 6.92 -8.15 -21.84
N TRP A 279 5.60 -8.17 -21.58
CA TRP A 279 4.58 -8.22 -22.63
C TRP A 279 4.65 -7.04 -23.60
N ARG A 280 5.09 -5.85 -23.15
CA ARG A 280 5.31 -4.68 -24.02
C ARG A 280 6.46 -4.90 -25.00
N THR A 281 7.61 -5.29 -24.48
CA THR A 281 8.81 -5.61 -25.27
C THR A 281 8.55 -6.78 -26.23
N ARG A 282 7.83 -7.80 -25.76
CA ARG A 282 7.42 -8.95 -26.58
C ARG A 282 6.51 -8.51 -27.73
N LEU A 283 5.54 -7.63 -27.48
CA LEU A 283 4.63 -7.16 -28.53
C LEU A 283 5.39 -6.32 -29.57
N HIS A 284 6.27 -5.44 -29.11
CA HIS A 284 7.11 -4.63 -30.00
C HIS A 284 8.02 -5.51 -30.87
N ARG A 285 8.70 -6.49 -30.26
CA ARG A 285 9.56 -7.41 -31.01
C ARG A 285 8.76 -8.25 -31.98
N LEU A 286 7.57 -8.75 -31.59
CA LEU A 286 6.68 -9.46 -32.51
C LEU A 286 6.30 -8.59 -33.72
N SER A 287 5.96 -7.31 -33.51
CA SER A 287 5.61 -6.44 -34.64
C SER A 287 6.78 -6.16 -35.56
N VAL A 288 7.99 -5.94 -35.01
CA VAL A 288 9.21 -5.72 -35.81
C VAL A 288 9.56 -6.96 -36.62
N GLU A 289 9.51 -8.14 -36.00
CA GLU A 289 9.87 -9.40 -36.67
C GLU A 289 8.86 -9.76 -37.79
N ILE A 290 7.59 -9.41 -37.64
CA ILE A 290 6.60 -9.52 -38.72
C ILE A 290 6.91 -8.54 -39.87
N GLU A 291 7.25 -7.29 -39.55
CA GLU A 291 7.58 -6.25 -40.55
C GLU A 291 8.82 -6.64 -41.37
N ASP A 292 9.87 -7.11 -40.70
CA ASP A 292 11.10 -7.56 -41.35
C ASP A 292 10.84 -8.77 -42.26
N ARG A 293 10.07 -9.76 -41.79
CA ARG A 293 9.76 -10.97 -42.57
C ARG A 293 8.82 -10.71 -43.74
N ALA A 294 7.84 -9.82 -43.58
CA ALA A 294 6.98 -9.41 -44.68
C ALA A 294 7.80 -8.73 -45.79
N ARG A 295 8.75 -7.86 -45.42
CA ARG A 295 9.67 -7.23 -46.37
C ARG A 295 10.59 -8.22 -47.08
N GLU A 296 11.19 -9.17 -46.34
CA GLU A 296 12.02 -10.25 -46.91
C GLU A 296 11.23 -11.10 -47.93
N ALA A 297 9.94 -11.35 -47.64
CA ALA A 297 9.06 -12.13 -48.51
C ALA A 297 8.45 -11.31 -49.68
N GLY A 298 8.74 -10.01 -49.77
CA GLY A 298 8.12 -9.12 -50.77
C GLY A 298 6.60 -8.96 -50.61
N GLN A 299 6.07 -9.18 -49.40
CA GLN A 299 4.66 -9.07 -49.08
C GLN A 299 4.36 -7.74 -48.39
N ASP A 300 3.12 -7.26 -48.50
CA ASP A 300 2.68 -6.08 -47.77
C ASP A 300 2.69 -6.33 -46.26
N VAL A 301 3.20 -5.35 -45.51
CA VAL A 301 3.25 -5.42 -44.05
C VAL A 301 1.82 -5.40 -43.49
N PRO A 302 1.45 -6.34 -42.61
CA PRO A 302 0.12 -6.36 -42.01
C PRO A 302 -0.19 -5.03 -41.32
N ALA A 303 -1.34 -4.42 -41.61
CA ALA A 303 -1.72 -3.11 -41.08
C ALA A 303 -1.67 -3.03 -39.54
N ALA A 304 -1.93 -4.16 -38.86
CA ALA A 304 -1.84 -4.29 -37.42
C ALA A 304 -0.39 -4.23 -36.88
N ALA A 305 0.60 -4.72 -37.63
CA ALA A 305 2.02 -4.62 -37.29
C ALA A 305 2.54 -3.20 -37.54
N ALA A 306 2.21 -2.62 -38.70
CA ALA A 306 2.60 -1.25 -39.07
C ALA A 306 2.07 -0.18 -38.10
N ALA A 307 0.83 -0.35 -37.59
CA ALA A 307 0.25 0.56 -36.61
C ALA A 307 0.94 0.53 -35.23
N ILE A 308 1.66 -0.56 -34.90
CA ILE A 308 2.38 -0.71 -33.63
C ILE A 308 3.77 -0.07 -33.75
N THR A 309 4.49 -0.32 -34.85
CA THR A 309 5.82 0.27 -35.09
C THR A 309 5.75 1.77 -35.37
N GLY A 310 4.73 2.24 -36.11
CA GLY A 310 4.50 3.66 -36.35
C GLY A 310 4.24 4.47 -35.09
N ARG A 311 3.42 3.95 -34.16
CA ARG A 311 3.06 4.64 -32.91
C ARG A 311 4.25 4.73 -31.92
N THR A 312 5.24 3.85 -32.03
CA THR A 312 6.49 3.94 -31.24
C THR A 312 7.47 4.99 -31.76
N ARG A 313 7.50 5.24 -33.09
CA ARG A 313 8.36 6.29 -33.69
C ARG A 313 7.93 7.71 -33.32
N GLU A 314 6.66 7.93 -33.00
CA GLU A 314 6.14 9.23 -32.57
C GLU A 314 6.41 9.54 -31.08
N THR A 315 6.83 8.53 -30.29
CA THR A 315 7.05 8.66 -28.84
C THR A 315 8.51 8.65 -28.40
N THR A 316 9.45 8.58 -29.35
CA THR A 316 10.90 8.70 -29.17
C THR A 316 11.39 10.00 -29.77
#